data_AF-A0A3P3VR11-F1
#
_entry.id   AF-A0A3P3VR11-F1
#
_cell.length_a   1.000
_cell.length_b   1.000
_cell.length_c   1.000
_cell.angle_alpha   90.00
_cell.angle_beta   90.00
_cell.angle_gamma   90.00
#
_symmetry.space_group_name_H-M   'P 1'
#
loop_
_entity.id
_entity.type
_entity.pdbx_description
1 polymer ?
#
loop_
_entity_poly.entity_id
_entity_poly.type
_entity_poly.pdbx_seq_one_letter_code
_entity_poly.pdbx_strand_id
1 'polypeptide(L)'
;MLSRTRLSIGLVTLLLLSGCAGHGNQQLSTQCASGLETAYQELDFAQSKGFDGSVAWGKAAALLTAAKVQQQFEKYPNCIDKVQRARAYIKQSLQG
;
A
#
# COMPACT_ATOMS: atom_id res chain seq x y z
N MET A 1 37.10 8.04 39.05
CA MET A 1 35.89 8.68 38.48
C MET A 1 35.85 8.66 36.96
N LEU A 2 36.97 8.88 36.24
CA LEU A 2 37.05 8.83 34.76
C LEU A 2 36.62 7.51 34.08
N SER A 3 36.79 6.36 34.75
CA SER A 3 36.45 5.04 34.17
C SER A 3 34.93 4.78 34.13
N ARG A 4 34.19 5.27 35.14
CA ARG A 4 32.72 5.14 35.22
C ARG A 4 32.01 5.98 34.16
N THR A 5 32.50 7.19 33.90
CA THR A 5 31.97 8.09 32.85
C THR A 5 32.19 7.56 31.44
N ARG A 6 33.31 6.86 31.17
CA ARG A 6 33.55 6.19 29.88
C ARG A 6 32.60 5.01 29.64
N LEU A 7 32.26 4.26 30.70
CA LEU A 7 31.29 3.16 30.63
C LEU A 7 29.87 3.68 30.30
N SER A 8 29.48 4.82 30.90
CA SER A 8 28.18 5.46 30.65
C SER A 8 28.05 6.03 29.24
N ILE A 9 29.11 6.65 28.71
CA ILE A 9 29.10 7.24 27.36
C ILE A 9 29.00 6.15 26.28
N GLY A 10 29.69 5.02 26.46
CA GLY A 10 29.61 3.88 25.54
C GLY A 10 28.22 3.21 25.52
N LEU A 11 27.53 3.17 26.66
CA LEU A 11 26.18 2.60 26.75
C LEU A 11 25.13 3.48 26.07
N VAL A 12 25.23 4.81 26.18
CA VAL A 12 24.31 5.76 25.54
C VAL A 12 24.46 5.79 24.02
N THR A 13 25.67 5.61 23.50
CA THR A 13 25.90 5.58 22.04
C THR A 13 25.32 4.32 21.38
N LEU A 14 25.30 3.17 22.07
CA LEU A 14 24.76 1.92 21.54
C LEU A 14 23.22 1.92 21.42
N LEU A 15 22.53 2.71 22.24
CA LEU A 15 21.07 2.84 22.24
C LEU A 15 20.51 3.70 21.09
N LEU A 16 21.34 4.50 20.41
CA LEU A 16 20.90 5.46 19.39
C LEU A 16 20.89 4.91 17.94
N LEU A 17 21.32 3.66 17.71
CA LEU A 17 21.44 3.08 16.37
C LEU A 17 20.26 2.21 15.90
N SER A 18 19.18 2.06 16.68
CA SER A 18 18.08 1.13 16.35
C SER A 18 16.98 1.67 15.42
N GLY A 19 17.17 2.82 14.74
CA GLY A 19 16.06 3.56 14.10
C GLY A 19 15.87 3.48 12.58
N CYS A 20 16.78 2.91 11.78
CA CYS A 20 16.78 3.13 10.31
C CYS A 20 16.34 1.93 9.43
N ALA A 21 15.50 1.00 9.92
CA ALA A 21 15.05 -0.16 9.13
C ALA A 21 13.69 0.02 8.41
N GLY A 22 12.91 1.07 8.69
CA GLY A 22 11.51 1.19 8.26
C GLY A 22 11.21 2.05 7.01
N HIS A 23 12.17 2.82 6.51
CA HIS A 23 11.89 3.92 5.57
C HIS A 23 11.33 3.46 4.21
N GLY A 24 11.84 2.34 3.67
CA GLY A 24 11.35 1.78 2.39
C GLY A 24 9.94 1.20 2.48
N ASN A 25 9.59 0.64 3.64
CA ASN A 25 8.27 0.04 3.88
C ASN A 25 7.20 1.13 4.00
N GLN A 26 7.54 2.26 4.60
CA GLN A 26 6.63 3.40 4.75
C GLN A 26 6.19 3.97 3.40
N GLN A 27 7.12 4.20 2.47
CA GLN A 27 6.80 4.76 1.17
C GLN A 27 5.89 3.84 0.34
N LEU A 28 6.19 2.55 0.31
CA LEU A 28 5.35 1.57 -0.40
C LEU A 28 3.98 1.39 0.28
N SER A 29 3.93 1.47 1.61
CA SER A 29 2.67 1.47 2.37
C SER A 29 1.76 2.63 1.97
N THR A 30 2.30 3.84 1.94
CA THR A 30 1.57 5.04 1.51
C THR A 30 1.11 4.95 0.06
N GLN A 31 1.97 4.44 -0.85
CA GLN A 31 1.58 4.24 -2.25
C GLN A 31 0.45 3.22 -2.42
N CYS A 32 0.50 2.09 -1.71
CA CYS A 32 -0.58 1.11 -1.71
C CYS A 32 -1.88 1.70 -1.15
N ALA A 33 -1.80 2.43 -0.03
CA ALA A 33 -2.97 3.05 0.61
C ALA A 33 -3.65 4.09 -0.29
N SER A 34 -2.88 5.05 -0.81
CA SER A 34 -3.38 6.07 -1.73
C SER A 34 -3.92 5.45 -3.03
N GLY A 35 -3.21 4.45 -3.57
CA GLY A 35 -3.64 3.74 -4.76
C GLY A 35 -4.97 3.00 -4.57
N LEU A 36 -5.17 2.34 -3.43
CA LEU A 36 -6.44 1.69 -3.08
C LEU A 36 -7.58 2.71 -3.01
N GLU A 37 -7.37 3.83 -2.32
CA GLU A 37 -8.38 4.88 -2.19
C GLU A 37 -8.81 5.43 -3.56
N THR A 38 -7.84 5.80 -4.41
CA THR A 38 -8.13 6.27 -5.76
C THR A 38 -8.86 5.21 -6.59
N ALA A 39 -8.41 3.96 -6.53
CA ALA A 39 -9.02 2.90 -7.34
C ALA A 39 -10.44 2.54 -6.89
N TYR A 40 -10.76 2.62 -5.60
CA TYR A 40 -12.14 2.47 -5.12
C TYR A 40 -13.02 3.62 -5.61
N GLN A 41 -12.55 4.87 -5.56
CA GLN A 41 -13.29 6.02 -6.12
C GLN A 41 -13.56 5.85 -7.63
N GLU A 42 -12.57 5.36 -8.38
CA GLU A 42 -12.73 5.06 -9.81
C GLU A 42 -13.75 3.92 -10.04
N LEU A 43 -13.74 2.88 -9.20
CA LEU A 43 -14.65 1.74 -9.27
C LEU A 43 -16.10 2.17 -8.98
N ASP A 44 -16.29 2.99 -7.94
CA ASP A 44 -17.59 3.55 -7.54
C ASP A 44 -18.12 4.50 -8.61
N PHE A 45 -17.25 5.30 -9.22
CA PHE A 45 -17.62 6.12 -10.36
C PHE A 45 -18.12 5.25 -11.53
N ALA A 46 -17.42 4.17 -11.88
CA ALA A 46 -17.85 3.26 -12.93
C ALA A 46 -19.19 2.57 -12.57
N GLN A 47 -19.40 2.21 -11.30
CA GLN A 47 -20.68 1.70 -10.82
C GLN A 47 -21.80 2.73 -10.97
N SER A 48 -21.55 4.00 -10.63
CA SER A 48 -22.55 5.08 -10.77
C SER A 48 -22.99 5.32 -12.22
N LYS A 49 -22.16 4.89 -13.18
CA LYS A 49 -22.46 4.92 -14.62
C LYS A 49 -23.16 3.66 -15.14
N GLY A 50 -23.40 2.67 -14.28
CA GLY A 50 -24.10 1.42 -14.62
C GLY A 50 -23.20 0.31 -15.19
N PHE A 51 -21.89 0.38 -14.99
CA PHE A 51 -20.94 -0.61 -15.53
C PHE A 51 -20.63 -1.78 -14.59
N ASP A 52 -21.30 -1.87 -13.45
CA ASP A 52 -21.09 -2.90 -12.42
C ASP A 52 -21.51 -4.30 -12.84
N GLY A 53 -22.36 -4.42 -13.87
CA GLY A 53 -22.67 -5.70 -14.53
C GLY A 53 -21.58 -6.24 -15.47
N SER A 54 -20.54 -5.47 -15.77
CA SER A 54 -19.51 -5.88 -16.72
C SER A 54 -18.47 -6.83 -16.10
N VAL A 55 -17.96 -7.77 -16.89
CA VAL A 55 -16.88 -8.69 -16.46
C VAL A 55 -15.63 -7.91 -16.06
N ALA A 56 -15.33 -6.82 -16.75
CA ALA A 56 -14.18 -5.97 -16.45
C ALA A 56 -14.31 -5.30 -15.07
N TRP A 57 -15.50 -4.77 -14.74
CA TRP A 57 -15.76 -4.20 -13.41
C TRP A 57 -15.60 -5.26 -12.31
N GLY A 58 -16.17 -6.45 -12.50
CA GLY A 58 -16.04 -7.56 -11.55
C GLY A 58 -14.58 -7.98 -11.32
N LYS A 59 -13.76 -8.03 -12.38
CA LYS A 59 -12.32 -8.29 -12.27
C LYS A 59 -11.60 -7.20 -11.47
N ALA A 60 -11.95 -5.92 -11.69
CA ALA A 60 -11.40 -4.82 -10.94
C ALA A 60 -11.74 -4.93 -9.45
N ALA A 61 -13.00 -5.16 -9.11
CA ALA A 61 -13.45 -5.34 -7.73
C ALA A 61 -12.70 -6.48 -7.02
N ALA A 62 -12.56 -7.64 -7.67
CA ALA A 62 -11.81 -8.77 -7.13
C ALA A 62 -10.33 -8.46 -6.89
N LEU A 63 -9.68 -7.73 -7.81
CA LEU A 63 -8.30 -7.28 -7.66
C LEU A 63 -8.12 -6.31 -6.50
N LEU A 64 -9.05 -5.36 -6.31
CA LEU A 64 -9.00 -4.42 -5.17
C LEU A 64 -9.17 -5.14 -3.84
N THR A 65 -10.08 -6.11 -3.74
CA THR A 65 -10.20 -6.95 -2.54
C THR A 65 -8.90 -7.69 -2.23
N ALA A 66 -8.28 -8.32 -3.25
CA ALA A 66 -7.00 -9.00 -3.06
C ALA A 66 -5.85 -8.04 -2.71
N ALA A 67 -5.85 -6.83 -3.28
CA ALA A 67 -4.87 -5.79 -2.95
C ALA A 67 -5.03 -5.32 -1.49
N LYS A 68 -6.28 -5.17 -1.00
CA LYS A 68 -6.56 -4.81 0.39
C LYS A 68 -6.04 -5.85 1.36
N VAL A 69 -6.21 -7.13 1.06
CA VAL A 69 -5.60 -8.23 1.85
C VAL A 69 -4.08 -8.07 1.86
N GLN A 70 -3.45 -7.84 0.71
CA GLN A 70 -2.00 -7.65 0.63
C GLN A 70 -1.50 -6.42 1.40
N GLN A 71 -2.30 -5.35 1.48
CA GLN A 71 -2.01 -4.20 2.35
C GLN A 71 -1.93 -4.61 3.82
N GLN A 72 -2.86 -5.44 4.30
CA GLN A 72 -2.91 -5.89 5.70
C GLN A 72 -1.73 -6.80 6.08
N PHE A 73 -1.20 -7.55 5.11
CA PHE A 73 -0.02 -8.40 5.30
C PHE A 73 1.29 -7.70 4.89
N GLU A 74 1.27 -6.37 4.76
CA GLU A 74 2.43 -5.53 4.39
C GLU A 74 3.13 -5.97 3.08
N LYS A 75 2.40 -6.62 2.18
CA LYS A 75 2.87 -7.04 0.85
C LYS A 75 2.68 -5.90 -0.16
N TYR A 76 3.20 -4.71 0.17
CA TYR A 76 2.92 -3.49 -0.57
C TYR A 76 3.27 -3.53 -2.07
N PRO A 77 4.38 -4.11 -2.53
CA PRO A 77 4.65 -4.22 -3.96
C PRO A 77 3.54 -4.97 -4.72
N ASN A 78 3.01 -6.05 -4.14
CA ASN A 78 1.92 -6.80 -4.76
C ASN A 78 0.59 -6.05 -4.69
N CYS A 79 0.34 -5.35 -3.58
CA CYS A 79 -0.82 -4.46 -3.47
C CYS A 79 -0.82 -3.43 -4.62
N ILE A 80 0.33 -2.77 -4.84
CA ILE A 80 0.49 -1.75 -5.88
C ILE A 80 0.25 -2.34 -7.27
N ASP A 81 0.81 -3.52 -7.59
CA ASP A 81 0.55 -4.21 -8.86
C ASP A 81 -0.94 -4.49 -9.07
N LYS A 82 -1.62 -5.02 -8.05
CA LYS A 82 -3.05 -5.34 -8.14
C LYS A 82 -3.91 -4.08 -8.28
N VAL A 83 -3.57 -3.00 -7.58
CA VAL A 83 -4.23 -1.69 -7.74
C VAL A 83 -4.08 -1.21 -9.18
N GLN A 84 -2.87 -1.21 -9.74
CA GLN A 84 -2.63 -0.77 -11.12
C GLN A 84 -3.46 -1.58 -12.13
N ARG A 85 -3.51 -2.90 -11.97
CA ARG A 85 -4.31 -3.79 -12.82
C ARG A 85 -5.81 -3.57 -12.65
N ALA A 86 -6.28 -3.34 -11.43
CA ALA A 86 -7.68 -3.03 -11.17
C ALA A 86 -8.10 -1.75 -11.91
N ARG A 87 -7.28 -0.69 -11.83
CA ARG A 87 -7.52 0.58 -12.55
C ARG A 87 -7.57 0.40 -14.07
N ALA A 88 -6.74 -0.49 -14.62
CA ALA A 88 -6.82 -0.84 -16.05
C ALA A 88 -8.16 -1.50 -16.41
N TYR A 89 -8.65 -2.41 -15.57
CA TYR A 89 -9.97 -3.04 -15.76
C TYR A 89 -11.14 -2.06 -15.55
N ILE A 90 -11.04 -1.10 -14.63
CA ILE A 90 -12.05 -0.03 -14.48
C ILE A 90 -12.11 0.82 -15.75
N LYS A 91 -10.95 1.21 -16.30
CA LYS A 91 -10.91 1.94 -17.59
C LYS A 91 -11.50 1.11 -18.72
N GLN A 92 -11.31 -0.21 -18.71
CA GLN A 92 -11.91 -1.11 -19.68
C GLN A 92 -13.42 -1.21 -19.52
N SER A 93 -13.96 -1.24 -18.29
CA SER A 93 -15.41 -1.33 -18.08
C SER A 93 -16.15 -0.10 -18.62
N LEU A 94 -15.51 1.07 -18.62
CA LEU A 94 -16.07 2.31 -19.18
C LEU A 94 -16.11 2.36 -20.72
N GLN A 95 -15.49 1.39 -21.39
CA GLN A 95 -15.46 1.29 -22.86
C GLN A 95 -16.47 0.26 -23.40
N GLY A 96 -17.23 -0.38 -22.51
CA GLY A 96 -18.25 -1.38 -22.83
C GLY A 96 -19.59 -0.79 -23.23
#